data_AF-A0A821IJI5-F1
#
_entry.id   AF-A0A821IJI5-F1
#
_cell.length_a   1.000
_cell.length_b   1.000
_cell.length_c   1.000
_cell.angle_alpha   90.00
_cell.angle_beta   90.00
_cell.angle_gamma   90.00
#
_symmetry.space_group_name_H-M   'P 1'
#
loop_
_entity.id
_entity.type
_entity.pdbx_description
1 polymer ?
#
loop_
_entity_poly.entity_id
_entity_poly.type
_entity_poly.pdbx_seq_one_letter_code
_entity_poly.pdbx_strand_id
1 'polypeptide(L)'
;MYALVLIAIGSALPPDYAYSITRQDYLNDEREKVEMSRSYEPSPANISSVVLSPALEEFVKAYAESVHDQWSYAKIEQGWMYGEQINDKYRLHP
;
A
#
# COMPACT_ATOMS: atom_id res chain seq x y z
N MET A 1 4.46 0.45 -18.31
CA MET A 1 3.30 1.23 -17.84
C MET A 1 2.47 0.50 -16.77
N TYR A 2 2.96 -0.60 -16.17
CA TYR A 2 2.26 -1.32 -15.08
C TYR A 2 2.95 -1.19 -13.71
N ALA A 3 4.20 -0.73 -13.67
CA ALA A 3 4.99 -0.65 -12.43
C ALA A 3 4.57 0.51 -11.50
N LEU A 4 3.97 1.58 -12.03
CA LEU A 4 3.58 2.74 -11.20
C LEU A 4 2.26 2.51 -10.45
N VAL A 5 1.36 1.68 -10.98
CA VAL A 5 0.07 1.38 -10.35
C VAL A 5 0.26 0.50 -9.11
N LEU A 6 1.22 -0.43 -9.14
CA LEU A 6 1.50 -1.32 -8.00
C LEU A 6 2.27 -0.64 -6.86
N ILE A 7 3.12 0.35 -7.17
CA ILE A 7 3.85 1.12 -6.13
C ILE A 7 2.89 2.04 -5.35
N ALA A 8 1.86 2.58 -6.01
CA ALA A 8 0.86 3.45 -5.37
C ALA A 8 -0.07 2.71 -4.38
N ILE A 9 -0.34 1.42 -4.61
CA ILE A 9 -1.20 0.60 -3.74
C ILE A 9 -0.48 0.20 -2.43
N GLY A 10 0.85 0.10 -2.44
CA GLY A 10 1.64 -0.26 -1.25
C GLY A 10 1.65 0.80 -0.15
N SER A 11 1.34 2.06 -0.46
CA SER A 11 1.26 3.16 0.51
C SER A 11 -0.16 3.44 1.03
N ALA A 12 -1.17 2.68 0.61
CA ALA A 12 -2.59 2.94 0.90
C ALA A 12 -3.19 2.07 2.02
N LEU A 13 -2.41 1.20 2.65
CA LEU A 13 -2.86 0.39 3.79
C LEU A 13 -2.47 1.07 5.11
N PRO A 14 -3.44 1.42 5.99
CA PRO A 14 -3.15 1.76 7.38
C PRO A 14 -2.45 0.57 8.07
N PRO A 15 -1.45 0.80 8.93
CA PRO A 15 -0.75 -0.27 9.65
C PRO A 15 -1.63 -1.07 10.62
N ASP A 16 -2.88 -0.66 10.81
CA ASP A 16 -3.72 -1.07 11.93
C ASP A 16 -4.52 -2.37 11.68
N TYR A 17 -4.32 -3.05 10.54
CA TYR A 17 -4.97 -4.34 10.25
C TYR A 17 -4.26 -5.57 10.87
N ALA A 18 -3.23 -5.35 11.70
CA ALA A 18 -2.59 -6.43 12.45
C ALA A 18 -3.41 -6.80 13.69
N TYR A 19 -4.37 -7.72 13.47
CA TYR A 19 -4.87 -8.76 14.38
C TYR A 19 -5.10 -8.44 15.88
N SER A 20 -6.20 -8.94 16.45
CA SER A 20 -6.40 -8.97 17.90
C SER A 20 -5.34 -9.86 18.57
N ILE A 21 -4.28 -9.24 19.11
CA ILE A 21 -3.14 -9.91 19.74
C ILE A 21 -3.59 -10.66 20.98
N THR A 22 -3.45 -11.99 20.96
CA THR A 22 -3.64 -12.87 22.12
C THR A 22 -2.34 -13.00 22.92
N ARG A 23 -2.41 -13.47 24.17
CA ARG A 23 -1.23 -13.64 25.05
C ARG A 23 -0.13 -14.52 24.44
N GLN A 24 -0.51 -15.43 23.54
CA GLN A 24 0.42 -16.30 22.85
C GLN A 24 1.25 -15.54 21.80
N ASP A 25 0.66 -14.50 21.19
CA ASP A 25 1.31 -13.67 20.17
C ASP A 25 2.42 -12.81 20.77
N TYR A 26 2.27 -12.32 22.01
CA TYR A 26 3.34 -11.62 22.74
C TYR A 26 4.59 -12.48 23.00
N LEU A 27 4.41 -13.77 23.26
CA LEU A 27 5.53 -14.69 23.51
C LEU A 27 6.21 -15.12 22.21
N ASN A 28 5.48 -15.10 21.10
CA ASN A 28 6.02 -15.32 19.77
C ASN A 28 6.80 -14.09 19.27
N ASP A 29 6.33 -12.87 19.57
CA ASP A 29 7.01 -11.60 19.25
C ASP A 29 8.42 -11.49 19.87
N GLU A 30 8.60 -11.92 21.13
CA GLU A 30 9.92 -11.95 21.77
C GLU A 30 10.89 -12.93 21.08
N ARG A 31 10.38 -14.05 20.56
CA ARG A 31 11.19 -15.02 19.80
C ARG A 31 11.50 -14.52 18.39
N GLU A 32 10.53 -13.90 17.72
CA GLU A 32 10.73 -13.26 16.42
C GLU A 32 11.66 -12.06 16.53
N LYS A 33 11.63 -11.28 17.61
CA LYS A 33 12.57 -10.18 17.87
C LYS A 33 14.00 -10.66 18.04
N VAL A 34 14.20 -11.82 18.67
CA VAL A 34 15.52 -12.46 18.78
C VAL A 34 16.00 -12.96 17.40
N GLU A 35 15.10 -13.52 16.59
CA GLU A 35 15.38 -13.92 15.20
C GLU A 35 15.58 -12.72 14.26
N MET A 36 14.91 -11.59 14.48
CA MET A 36 14.96 -10.34 13.70
C MET A 36 16.20 -9.48 14.00
N SER A 37 17.05 -9.92 14.94
CA SER A 37 18.44 -9.47 15.03
C SER A 37 19.32 -10.07 13.92
N ARG A 38 18.85 -11.12 13.22
CA ARG A 38 19.37 -11.50 11.91
C ARG A 38 18.79 -10.51 10.90
N SER A 39 19.64 -9.95 10.05
CA SER A 39 19.26 -9.01 9.00
C SER A 39 18.03 -9.52 8.25
N TYR A 40 16.97 -8.71 8.21
CA TYR A 40 15.77 -9.02 7.43
C TYR A 40 16.13 -9.12 5.95
N GLU A 41 16.10 -10.33 5.40
CA GLU A 41 16.25 -10.60 3.96
C GLU A 41 14.88 -11.00 3.38
N PRO A 42 14.12 -10.05 2.78
CA PRO A 42 12.88 -10.40 2.10
C PRO A 42 13.19 -11.16 0.82
N SER A 43 12.55 -12.31 0.62
CA SER A 43 12.58 -13.06 -0.64
C SER A 43 11.21 -12.98 -1.33
N PRO A 44 10.93 -11.93 -2.12
CA PRO A 44 9.64 -11.78 -2.79
C PRO A 44 9.42 -12.89 -3.83
N ALA A 45 8.16 -13.30 -4.01
CA ALA A 45 7.79 -14.21 -5.08
C ALA A 45 8.04 -13.57 -6.45
N ASN A 46 8.64 -14.32 -7.38
CA ASN A 46 8.83 -13.85 -8.76
C ASN A 46 7.49 -13.85 -9.51
N ILE A 47 7.04 -12.66 -9.91
CA ILE A 47 5.78 -12.46 -10.65
C ILE A 47 6.00 -12.08 -12.12
N SER A 48 7.23 -12.13 -12.64
CA SER A 48 7.56 -11.65 -13.98
C SER A 48 6.89 -12.44 -15.12
N SER A 49 6.49 -13.69 -14.86
CA SER A 49 5.80 -14.56 -15.83
C SER A 49 4.29 -14.65 -15.62
N VAL A 50 3.73 -13.91 -14.66
CA VAL A 50 2.29 -13.93 -14.37
C VAL A 50 1.59 -13.01 -15.37
N VAL A 51 0.68 -13.58 -16.16
CA VAL A 51 -0.17 -12.82 -17.10
C VAL A 51 -1.57 -12.76 -16.52
N LEU A 52 -2.11 -11.56 -16.40
CA LEU A 52 -3.48 -11.35 -15.93
C LEU A 52 -4.47 -11.72 -17.04
N SER A 53 -5.62 -12.27 -16.68
CA SER A 53 -6.70 -12.47 -17.65
C SER A 53 -7.35 -11.12 -17.99
N PRO A 54 -7.94 -10.95 -19.19
CA PRO A 54 -8.55 -9.67 -19.59
C PRO A 54 -9.61 -9.15 -18.61
N ALA A 55 -10.42 -10.04 -18.02
CA ALA A 55 -11.40 -9.68 -17.00
C ALA A 55 -10.75 -9.16 -15.71
N LEU A 56 -9.59 -9.71 -15.33
CA LEU A 56 -8.85 -9.25 -14.16
C LEU A 56 -8.14 -7.93 -14.43
N GLU A 57 -7.67 -7.68 -15.66
CA GLU A 57 -7.13 -6.37 -16.05
C GLU A 57 -8.19 -5.26 -15.95
N GLU A 58 -9.40 -5.52 -16.44
CA GLU A 58 -10.52 -4.59 -16.33
C GLU A 58 -10.90 -4.33 -14.87
N PHE A 59 -10.97 -5.39 -14.07
CA PHE A 59 -11.22 -5.27 -12.63
C PHE A 59 -10.14 -4.43 -11.93
N VAL A 60 -8.85 -4.70 -12.21
CA VAL A 60 -7.74 -3.95 -11.62
C VAL A 60 -7.81 -2.48 -12.01
N LYS A 61 -8.20 -2.16 -13.24
CA LYS A 61 -8.39 -0.78 -13.68
C LYS A 61 -9.51 -0.09 -12.89
N ALA A 62 -10.69 -0.70 -12.82
CA ALA A 62 -11.82 -0.15 -12.07
C ALA A 62 -11.49 -0.01 -10.57
N TYR A 63 -10.75 -0.96 -10.02
CA TYR A 63 -10.30 -0.92 -8.63
C TYR A 63 -9.28 0.20 -8.40
N ALA A 64 -8.32 0.39 -9.32
CA ALA A 64 -7.35 1.47 -9.24
C ALA A 64 -8.02 2.86 -9.29
N GLU A 65 -9.05 3.02 -10.12
CA GLU A 65 -9.88 4.23 -10.17
C GLU A 65 -10.58 4.46 -8.82
N SER A 66 -11.27 3.45 -8.28
CA SER A 66 -11.96 3.56 -6.99
C SER A 66 -11.02 3.88 -5.82
N VAL A 67 -9.81 3.30 -5.80
CA VAL A 67 -8.81 3.58 -4.77
C VAL A 67 -8.24 4.98 -4.92
N HIS A 68 -8.03 5.46 -6.15
CA HIS A 68 -7.59 6.83 -6.40
C HIS A 68 -8.64 7.86 -5.95
N ASP A 69 -9.91 7.59 -6.22
CA ASP A 69 -11.02 8.43 -5.77
C ASP A 69 -11.10 8.47 -4.24
N GLN A 70 -10.96 7.34 -3.58
CA GLN A 70 -10.95 7.28 -2.11
C GLN A 70 -9.76 8.05 -1.52
N TRP A 71 -8.57 7.91 -2.11
CA TRP A 71 -7.38 8.62 -1.69
C TRP A 71 -7.51 10.14 -1.89
N SER A 72 -8.00 10.56 -3.07
CA SER A 72 -8.16 11.98 -3.40
C SER A 72 -9.21 12.65 -2.51
N TYR A 73 -10.30 11.94 -2.22
CA TYR A 73 -11.32 12.37 -1.27
C TYR A 73 -10.72 12.60 0.13
N ALA A 74 -9.97 11.64 0.66
CA ALA A 74 -9.30 11.79 1.95
C ALA A 74 -8.27 12.94 1.96
N LYS A 75 -7.59 13.19 0.83
CA LYS A 75 -6.69 14.34 0.67
C LYS A 75 -7.45 15.67 0.68
N ILE A 76 -8.57 15.76 -0.01
CA ILE A 76 -9.43 16.97 0.00
C ILE A 76 -9.93 17.25 1.41
N GLU A 77 -10.36 16.23 2.17
CA GLU A 77 -10.76 16.38 3.58
C GLU A 77 -9.61 16.92 4.46
N GLN A 78 -8.36 16.59 4.13
CA GLN A 78 -7.16 17.13 4.79
C GLN A 78 -6.77 18.53 4.30
N GLY A 79 -7.57 19.14 3.43
CA GLY A 79 -7.36 20.48 2.88
C GLY A 79 -6.35 20.53 1.73
N TRP A 80 -6.14 19.41 1.04
CA TRP A 80 -5.37 19.41 -0.21
C TRP A 80 -6.20 19.92 -1.37
N MET A 81 -5.55 20.64 -2.28
CA MET A 81 -6.15 21.22 -3.47
C MET A 81 -5.36 20.84 -4.71
N TYR A 82 -5.97 21.03 -5.88
CA TYR A 82 -5.29 20.79 -7.14
C TYR A 82 -4.15 21.78 -7.38
N GLY A 83 -3.02 21.30 -7.89
CA GLY A 83 -1.94 22.13 -8.43
C GLY A 83 -1.06 21.34 -9.40
N GLU A 84 -0.38 22.03 -10.32
CA GLU A 84 0.42 21.38 -11.38
C GLU A 84 1.56 20.50 -10.86
N GLN A 85 2.00 20.70 -9.61
CA GLN A 85 3.03 19.91 -8.95
C GLN A 85 2.68 19.66 -7.48
N ILE A 86 3.23 18.58 -6.92
CA ILE A 86 3.09 18.25 -5.50
C ILE A 86 3.78 19.34 -4.68
N ASN A 87 3.02 19.93 -3.74
CA ASN A 87 3.54 20.95 -2.85
C ASN A 87 2.94 20.82 -1.45
N ASP A 88 3.66 20.18 -0.53
CA ASP A 88 3.18 19.92 0.83
C ASP A 88 2.91 21.19 1.63
N LYS A 89 3.69 22.26 1.40
CA LYS A 89 3.54 23.53 2.11
C LYS A 89 2.19 24.19 1.82
N TYR A 90 1.73 24.08 0.57
CA TYR A 90 0.44 24.62 0.12
C TYR A 90 -0.62 23.53 -0.01
N ARG A 91 -0.28 22.28 0.36
CA ARG A 91 -1.11 21.08 0.18
C ARG A 91 -1.65 20.96 -1.24
N LEU A 92 -0.76 21.04 -2.24
CA LEU A 92 -1.13 20.89 -3.64
C LEU A 92 -0.77 19.51 -4.16
N HIS A 93 -1.64 18.92 -4.98
CA HIS A 93 -1.38 17.66 -5.66
C HIS A 93 -2.00 17.68 -7.07
N PRO A 94 -1.30 17.15 -8.09
CA PRO A 94 -1.84 17.03 -9.44
C PRO A 94 -2.96 15.99 -9.55
#